data_AF-A0A957DRK3-F1
#
_entry.id   AF-A0A957DRK3-F1
#
_cell.length_a   1.000
_cell.length_b   1.000
_cell.length_c   1.000
_cell.angle_alpha   90.00
_cell.angle_beta   90.00
_cell.angle_gamma   90.00
#
_symmetry.space_group_name_H-M   'P 1'
#
loop_
_entity.id
_entity.type
_entity.pdbx_description
1 polymer ?
#
loop_
_entity_poly.entity_id
_entity_poly.type
_entity_poly.pdbx_seq_one_letter_code
_entity_poly.pdbx_strand_id
1 'polypeptide(L)'
;MSKPSRMEILELLSNGKITAAEAANLLSDIAEPVVAEKAPSAPPIVEKAPAAAPAPPATDGTEPSWFRVRVANLETGKNRVTVNIPVRMMKFGLKIGSRFSPEIENLDWNELTGMMQDMKSGMLVDVQDTDSNEHVQVYLD
;
A
#
# COMPACT_ATOMS: atom_id res chain seq x y z
N MET A 1 4.58 29.34 36.74
CA MET A 1 3.54 29.55 35.71
C MET A 1 3.14 28.19 35.20
N SER A 2 1.87 27.80 35.36
CA SER A 2 1.38 26.50 34.89
C SER A 2 1.33 26.51 33.36
N LYS A 3 1.83 25.45 32.71
CA LYS A 3 1.70 25.29 31.26
C LYS A 3 0.20 25.20 30.89
N PRO A 4 -0.26 25.81 29.78
CA PRO A 4 -1.65 25.70 29.36
C PRO A 4 -2.00 24.23 29.09
N SER A 5 -3.25 23.85 29.31
CA SER A 5 -3.68 22.47 29.06
C SER A 5 -3.86 22.21 27.56
N ARG A 6 -3.71 20.96 27.11
CA ARG A 6 -3.95 20.55 25.72
C ARG A 6 -5.34 20.96 25.20
N MET A 7 -6.36 20.88 26.05
CA MET A 7 -7.73 21.28 25.69
C MET A 7 -7.86 22.79 25.48
N GLU A 8 -7.23 23.58 26.34
CA GLU A 8 -7.28 25.06 26.26
C GLU A 8 -6.67 25.58 24.96
N ILE A 9 -5.57 24.97 24.49
CA ILE A 9 -4.95 25.32 23.20
C ILE A 9 -5.87 25.01 22.02
N LEU A 10 -6.57 23.87 22.05
CA LEU A 10 -7.51 23.51 20.99
C LEU A 10 -8.74 24.42 20.99
N GLU A 11 -9.17 24.88 22.16
CA GLU A 11 -10.25 25.86 22.29
C GLU A 11 -9.84 27.23 21.73
N LEU A 12 -8.60 27.68 21.99
CA LEU A 12 -8.07 28.91 21.41
C LEU A 12 -7.95 28.82 19.89
N LEU A 13 -7.57 27.67 19.34
CA LEU A 13 -7.53 27.42 17.90
C LEU A 13 -8.94 27.41 17.29
N SER A 14 -9.89 26.73 17.93
CA SER A 14 -11.30 26.67 17.49
C SER A 14 -11.95 28.05 17.48
N ASN A 15 -11.60 28.90 18.44
CA ASN A 15 -12.08 30.27 18.53
C ASN A 15 -11.31 31.24 17.61
N GLY A 16 -10.33 30.76 16.84
CA GLY A 16 -9.51 31.55 15.93
C GLY A 16 -8.58 32.55 16.62
N LYS A 17 -8.34 32.41 17.93
CA LYS A 17 -7.47 33.29 18.72
C LYS A 17 -5.99 33.02 18.51
N ILE A 18 -5.65 31.82 18.03
CA ILE A 18 -4.30 31.41 17.65
C ILE A 18 -4.31 30.74 16.29
N THR A 19 -3.19 30.77 15.60
CA THR A 19 -3.02 30.08 14.32
C THR A 19 -2.70 28.59 14.53
N ALA A 20 -2.91 27.79 13.49
CA ALA A 20 -2.57 26.36 13.51
C ALA A 20 -1.08 26.11 13.80
N ALA A 21 -0.20 27.01 13.33
CA ALA A 21 1.24 26.94 13.56
C ALA A 21 1.60 27.21 15.03
N GLU A 22 0.96 28.20 15.66
CA GLU A 22 1.18 28.50 17.08
C GLU A 22 0.62 27.41 18.00
N ALA A 23 -0.55 26.86 17.65
CA ALA A 23 -1.13 25.72 18.37
C ALA A 23 -0.19 24.50 18.35
N ALA A 24 0.43 24.19 17.20
CA ALA A 24 1.36 23.08 17.07
C ALA A 24 2.59 23.23 17.99
N ASN A 25 3.14 24.45 18.10
CA ASN A 25 4.26 24.73 18.99
C ASN A 25 3.90 24.55 20.47
N LEU A 26 2.74 25.08 20.89
CA LEU A 26 2.29 24.96 22.28
C LEU A 26 1.97 23.51 22.65
N LEU A 27 1.34 22.75 21.73
CA LEU A 27 1.04 21.33 21.93
C LEU A 27 2.30 20.48 22.05
N SER A 28 3.36 20.83 21.32
CA SER A 28 4.64 20.10 21.34
C SER A 28 5.42 20.30 22.64
N ASP A 29 5.26 21.46 23.30
CA ASP A 29 5.92 21.74 24.60
C ASP A 29 5.23 21.04 25.79
N ILE A 30 3.95 20.69 25.63
CA ILE A 30 3.14 19.98 26.64
C ILE A 30 3.13 18.48 26.39
N ALA A 31 3.27 18.05 25.14
CA ALA A 31 3.45 16.64 24.81
C ALA A 31 4.85 16.19 25.22
N GLU A 32 4.95 15.42 26.31
CA GLU A 32 6.17 14.66 26.60
C GLU A 32 6.49 13.70 25.42
N PRO A 33 7.77 13.50 25.11
CA PRO A 33 8.19 12.88 23.87
C PRO A 33 7.87 11.38 23.89
N VAL A 34 6.87 10.97 23.10
CA VAL A 34 6.95 9.66 22.47
C VAL A 34 8.17 9.69 21.56
N VAL A 35 9.21 9.04 22.06
CA VAL A 35 10.53 8.81 21.47
C VAL A 35 10.47 8.85 19.95
N ALA A 36 11.16 9.85 19.41
CA ALA A 36 11.64 9.84 18.05
C ALA A 36 12.48 8.57 17.83
N GLU A 37 11.86 7.55 17.25
CA GLU A 37 12.60 6.51 16.57
C GLU A 37 13.20 7.14 15.30
N LYS A 38 14.44 7.59 15.48
CA LYS A 38 15.53 7.63 14.51
C LYS A 38 15.09 7.62 13.03
N ALA A 39 15.12 8.80 12.43
CA ALA A 39 15.12 8.99 10.99
C ALA A 39 16.05 8.02 10.25
N PRO A 40 15.61 7.46 9.12
CA PRO A 40 16.48 7.28 7.97
C PRO A 40 16.40 8.54 7.12
N SER A 41 17.59 9.11 6.90
CA SER A 41 18.02 9.99 5.83
C SER A 41 17.00 10.37 4.75
N ALA A 42 16.95 11.68 4.52
CA ALA A 42 16.44 12.30 3.31
C ALA A 42 16.79 11.48 2.05
N PRO A 43 15.82 11.13 1.19
CA PRO A 43 16.14 10.81 -0.17
C PRO A 43 16.64 12.10 -0.86
N PRO A 44 17.67 12.03 -1.72
CA PRO A 44 18.00 13.15 -2.57
C PRO A 44 16.80 13.44 -3.47
N ILE A 45 16.47 14.72 -3.58
CA ILE A 45 15.75 15.28 -4.73
C ILE A 45 16.47 14.80 -6.00
N VAL A 46 15.87 13.83 -6.69
CA VAL A 46 16.07 13.57 -8.11
C VAL A 46 14.78 13.93 -8.81
N GLU A 47 14.66 15.21 -9.17
CA GLU A 47 13.96 15.55 -10.40
C GLU A 47 14.72 14.89 -11.55
N LYS A 48 14.12 13.88 -12.20
CA LYS A 48 13.95 13.80 -13.67
C LYS A 48 13.53 12.39 -14.10
N ALA A 49 12.44 12.39 -14.86
CA ALA A 49 11.91 11.35 -15.78
C ALA A 49 10.91 10.32 -15.21
N PRO A 50 9.76 10.13 -15.88
CA PRO A 50 8.75 9.13 -15.55
C PRO A 50 9.19 7.75 -16.04
N ALA A 51 8.49 6.71 -15.56
CA ALA A 51 8.62 5.29 -15.91
C ALA A 51 9.69 4.50 -15.14
N ALA A 52 9.24 3.86 -14.06
CA ALA A 52 9.54 2.45 -13.83
C ALA A 52 8.51 1.91 -12.83
N ALA A 53 7.70 0.96 -13.29
CA ALA A 53 6.90 0.11 -12.41
C ALA A 53 7.79 -0.46 -11.28
N PRO A 54 7.28 -0.65 -10.06
CA PRO A 54 8.06 -1.26 -9.00
C PRO A 54 8.48 -2.66 -9.45
N ALA A 55 9.77 -2.84 -9.73
CA ALA A 55 10.34 -4.16 -9.99
C ALA A 55 10.03 -5.07 -8.78
N PRO A 56 9.51 -6.29 -9.00
CA PRO A 56 9.29 -7.22 -7.91
C PRO A 56 10.63 -7.54 -7.23
N PRO A 57 10.64 -7.78 -5.90
CA PRO A 57 11.84 -8.26 -5.24
C PRO A 57 12.26 -9.58 -5.89
N ALA A 58 13.50 -9.64 -6.39
CA ALA A 58 14.10 -10.89 -6.82
C ALA A 58 14.39 -11.70 -5.55
N THR A 59 13.55 -12.69 -5.26
CA THR A 59 13.75 -13.60 -4.13
C THR A 59 14.36 -14.91 -4.63
N ASP A 60 15.51 -15.24 -4.06
CA ASP A 60 16.31 -16.44 -4.31
C ASP A 60 15.51 -17.74 -4.17
N GLY A 61 15.38 -18.48 -5.28
CA GLY A 61 15.27 -19.95 -5.36
C GLY A 61 14.14 -20.67 -4.62
N THR A 62 13.30 -19.97 -3.87
CA THR A 62 12.26 -20.51 -3.00
C THR A 62 10.92 -20.50 -3.74
N GLU A 63 10.11 -21.55 -3.59
CA GLU A 63 8.76 -21.59 -4.17
C GLU A 63 7.95 -20.35 -3.72
N PRO A 64 7.20 -19.72 -4.64
CA PRO A 64 6.44 -18.53 -4.32
C PRO A 64 5.39 -18.87 -3.27
N SER A 65 5.40 -18.12 -2.18
CA SER A 65 4.57 -18.37 -1.02
C SER A 65 3.36 -17.44 -0.97
N TRP A 66 3.45 -16.27 -1.62
CA TRP A 66 2.43 -15.24 -1.65
C TRP A 66 2.07 -14.80 -3.06
N PHE A 67 0.77 -14.75 -3.33
CA PHE A 67 0.18 -14.05 -4.46
C PHE A 67 -0.26 -12.67 -4.01
N ARG A 68 0.32 -11.63 -4.60
CA ARG A 68 0.04 -10.25 -4.23
C ARG A 68 -0.66 -9.53 -5.36
N VAL A 69 -1.76 -8.88 -5.01
CA VAL A 69 -2.53 -7.99 -5.89
C VAL A 69 -2.43 -6.58 -5.34
N ARG A 70 -2.02 -5.64 -6.19
CA ARG A 70 -2.01 -4.21 -5.88
C ARG A 70 -2.92 -3.50 -6.86
N VAL A 71 -3.79 -2.65 -6.35
CA VAL A 71 -4.65 -1.77 -7.15
C VAL A 71 -4.26 -0.34 -6.80
N ALA A 72 -3.61 0.35 -7.73
CA ALA A 72 -3.27 1.75 -7.62
C ALA A 72 -4.24 2.59 -8.45
N ASN A 73 -4.38 3.85 -8.10
CA ASN A 73 -5.07 4.81 -8.94
C ASN A 73 -4.14 5.26 -10.08
N LEU A 74 -4.65 5.29 -11.31
CA LEU A 74 -3.84 5.51 -12.51
C LEU A 74 -3.31 6.95 -12.61
N GLU A 75 -4.12 7.96 -12.29
CA GLU A 75 -3.72 9.37 -12.32
C GLU A 75 -2.75 9.78 -11.20
N THR A 76 -3.00 9.30 -9.98
CA THR A 76 -2.22 9.72 -8.80
C THR A 76 -1.07 8.77 -8.47
N GLY A 77 -1.06 7.56 -9.04
CA GLY A 77 -0.14 6.47 -8.68
C GLY A 77 -0.30 5.95 -7.25
N LYS A 78 -1.30 6.43 -6.49
CA LYS A 78 -1.51 6.04 -5.09
C LYS A 78 -2.13 4.67 -5.02
N ASN A 79 -1.50 3.77 -4.26
CA ASN A 79 -2.02 2.46 -3.96
C ASN A 79 -3.32 2.57 -3.15
N ARG A 80 -4.43 2.07 -3.70
CA ARG A 80 -5.74 2.05 -3.04
C ARG A 80 -5.94 0.78 -2.23
N VAL A 81 -5.57 -0.36 -2.81
CA VAL A 81 -5.82 -1.68 -2.22
C VAL A 81 -4.62 -2.59 -2.42
N THR A 82 -4.23 -3.30 -1.37
CA THR A 82 -3.24 -4.39 -1.47
C THR A 82 -3.82 -5.63 -0.82
N VAL A 83 -3.81 -6.72 -1.57
CA VAL A 83 -4.31 -8.02 -1.14
C VAL A 83 -3.15 -9.01 -1.21
N ASN A 84 -2.91 -9.71 -0.11
CA ASN A 84 -1.88 -10.74 -0.01
C ASN A 84 -2.56 -12.08 0.27
N ILE A 85 -2.42 -13.03 -0.65
CA ILE A 85 -3.06 -14.34 -0.56
C ILE A 85 -1.95 -15.39 -0.54
N PRO A 86 -1.84 -16.24 0.51
CA PRO A 86 -0.93 -17.36 0.47
C PRO A 86 -1.29 -18.28 -0.70
N VAL A 87 -0.30 -18.75 -1.46
CA VAL A 87 -0.54 -19.60 -2.64
C VAL A 87 -1.33 -20.87 -2.26
N ARG A 88 -1.05 -21.42 -1.08
CA ARG A 88 -1.76 -22.58 -0.50
C ARG A 88 -3.26 -22.35 -0.30
N MET A 89 -3.70 -21.09 -0.19
CA MET A 89 -5.10 -20.70 0.03
C MET A 89 -5.80 -20.24 -1.25
N MET A 90 -5.11 -20.17 -2.38
CA MET A 90 -5.68 -19.60 -3.60
C MET A 90 -6.83 -20.42 -4.17
N LYS A 91 -6.76 -21.75 -4.11
CA LYS A 91 -7.87 -22.64 -4.50
C LYS A 91 -9.17 -22.32 -3.72
N PHE A 92 -9.03 -21.98 -2.45
CA PHE A 92 -10.16 -21.56 -1.63
C PHE A 92 -10.62 -20.14 -2.00
N GLY A 93 -9.68 -19.23 -2.25
CA GLY A 93 -9.96 -17.87 -2.73
C GLY A 93 -10.74 -17.86 -4.04
N LEU A 94 -10.36 -18.67 -5.04
CA LEU A 94 -11.08 -18.81 -6.31
C LEU A 94 -12.51 -19.32 -6.11
N LYS A 95 -12.72 -20.28 -5.21
CA LYS A 95 -14.05 -20.81 -4.87
C LYS A 95 -14.96 -19.79 -4.19
N ILE A 96 -14.39 -18.84 -3.44
CA ILE A 96 -15.16 -17.71 -2.88
C ILE A 96 -15.38 -16.64 -3.95
N GLY A 97 -14.35 -16.31 -4.72
CA GLY A 97 -14.37 -15.30 -5.77
C GLY A 97 -15.36 -15.61 -6.89
N SER A 98 -15.53 -16.89 -7.24
CA SER A 98 -16.52 -17.34 -8.22
C SER A 98 -17.95 -16.94 -7.89
N ARG A 99 -18.27 -16.75 -6.60
CA ARG A 99 -19.61 -16.29 -6.18
C ARG A 99 -19.86 -14.81 -6.48
N PHE A 100 -18.80 -14.01 -6.61
CA PHE A 100 -18.87 -12.58 -6.85
C PHE A 100 -18.58 -12.21 -8.31
N SER A 101 -17.79 -13.03 -9.01
CA SER A 101 -17.43 -12.79 -10.40
C SER A 101 -17.44 -14.12 -11.17
N PRO A 102 -18.45 -14.37 -12.03
CA PRO A 102 -18.55 -15.60 -12.83
C PRO A 102 -17.37 -15.81 -13.76
N GLU A 103 -16.65 -14.74 -14.11
CA GLU A 103 -15.48 -14.76 -14.97
C GLU A 103 -14.32 -15.58 -14.35
N ILE A 104 -14.30 -15.69 -13.02
CA ILE A 104 -13.31 -16.45 -12.27
C ILE A 104 -13.60 -17.97 -12.31
N GLU A 105 -14.84 -18.40 -12.58
CA GLU A 105 -15.19 -19.83 -12.63
C GLU A 105 -14.53 -20.57 -13.79
N ASN A 106 -14.21 -19.86 -14.87
CA ASN A 106 -13.58 -20.45 -16.05
C ASN A 106 -12.05 -20.54 -15.94
N LEU A 107 -11.47 -20.13 -14.81
CA LEU A 107 -10.03 -20.16 -14.60
C LEU A 107 -9.57 -21.57 -14.17
N ASP A 108 -8.73 -22.22 -14.99
CA ASP A 108 -8.21 -23.55 -14.62
C ASP A 108 -7.08 -23.41 -13.59
N TRP A 109 -7.38 -23.85 -12.37
CA TRP A 109 -6.43 -23.82 -11.27
C TRP A 109 -5.20 -24.69 -11.51
N ASN A 110 -5.34 -25.84 -12.20
CA ASN A 110 -4.21 -26.72 -12.46
C ASN A 110 -3.22 -26.06 -13.43
N GLU A 111 -3.72 -25.36 -14.44
CA GLU A 111 -2.90 -24.60 -15.39
C GLU A 111 -2.16 -23.45 -14.68
N LEU A 112 -2.88 -22.69 -13.85
CA LEU A 112 -2.30 -21.58 -13.08
C LEU A 112 -1.22 -22.08 -12.12
N THR A 113 -1.46 -23.20 -11.43
CA THR A 113 -0.47 -23.81 -10.53
C THR A 113 0.77 -24.30 -11.28
N GLY A 114 0.60 -24.88 -12.48
CA GLY A 114 1.70 -25.27 -13.34
C GLY A 114 2.57 -24.08 -13.75
N MET A 115 1.94 -22.99 -14.20
CA MET A 115 2.63 -21.75 -14.55
C MET A 115 3.40 -21.15 -13.37
N MET A 116 2.83 -21.20 -12.15
CA MET A 116 3.49 -20.71 -10.93
C MET A 116 4.65 -21.60 -10.47
N GLN A 117 4.60 -22.92 -10.71
CA GLN A 117 5.68 -23.83 -10.36
C GLN A 117 6.92 -23.61 -11.23
N ASP A 118 6.73 -23.33 -12.52
CA ASP A 118 7.83 -22.96 -13.42
C ASP A 118 8.34 -21.53 -13.14
N MET A 119 7.45 -20.63 -12.73
CA MET A 119 7.77 -19.23 -12.43
C MET A 119 8.03 -19.00 -10.93
N LYS A 120 9.29 -19.22 -10.51
CA LYS A 120 9.74 -19.12 -9.10
C LYS A 120 9.28 -17.85 -8.36
N SER A 121 9.29 -16.70 -9.02
CA SER A 121 8.81 -15.41 -8.48
C SER A 121 8.79 -14.38 -9.62
N GLY A 122 7.90 -13.39 -9.55
CA GLY A 122 7.82 -12.35 -10.57
C GLY A 122 6.42 -11.81 -10.88
N MET A 123 6.36 -10.87 -11.81
CA MET A 123 5.12 -10.21 -12.21
C MET A 123 4.31 -11.08 -13.18
N LEU A 124 3.05 -11.34 -12.82
CA LEU A 124 2.11 -12.13 -13.61
C LEU A 124 1.31 -11.27 -14.57
N VAL A 125 0.74 -10.17 -14.06
CA VAL A 125 -0.20 -9.32 -14.79
C VAL A 125 0.01 -7.86 -14.43
N ASP A 126 0.02 -7.00 -15.45
CA ASP A 126 -0.05 -5.54 -15.36
C ASP A 126 -1.20 -5.06 -16.25
N VAL A 127 -2.25 -4.49 -15.66
CA VAL A 127 -3.42 -3.99 -16.39
C VAL A 127 -3.75 -2.59 -15.94
N GLN A 128 -3.86 -1.68 -16.90
CA GLN A 128 -4.33 -0.31 -16.67
C GLN A 128 -5.75 -0.18 -17.22
N ASP A 129 -6.69 0.14 -16.34
CA ASP A 129 -8.07 0.46 -16.68
C ASP A 129 -8.26 1.98 -16.62
N THR A 130 -8.37 2.60 -17.79
CA THR A 130 -8.57 4.04 -17.93
C THR A 130 -10.00 4.49 -17.64
N ASP A 131 -10.99 3.59 -17.74
CA ASP A 131 -12.40 3.90 -17.46
C ASP A 131 -12.64 3.98 -15.95
N SER A 132 -12.06 3.03 -15.21
CA SER A 132 -12.14 2.97 -13.75
C SER A 132 -11.04 3.79 -13.03
N ASN A 133 -10.07 4.34 -13.78
CA ASN A 133 -8.89 5.05 -13.25
C ASN A 133 -8.03 4.20 -12.30
N GLU A 134 -7.82 2.94 -12.66
CA GLU A 134 -7.15 1.93 -11.84
C GLU A 134 -5.99 1.24 -12.58
N HIS A 135 -4.94 0.92 -11.84
CA HIS A 135 -3.79 0.16 -12.30
C HIS A 135 -3.64 -1.07 -11.41
N VAL A 136 -3.91 -2.24 -11.97
CA VAL A 136 -3.87 -3.52 -11.28
C VAL A 136 -2.56 -4.24 -11.60
N GLN A 137 -1.82 -4.58 -10.57
CA GLN A 137 -0.59 -5.34 -10.64
C GLN A 137 -0.73 -6.64 -9.84
N VAL A 138 -0.35 -7.74 -10.45
CA VAL A 138 -0.37 -9.07 -9.84
C VAL A 138 1.03 -9.68 -9.95
N TYR A 139 1.56 -10.18 -8.84
CA TYR A 139 2.89 -10.79 -8.80
C TYR A 139 2.99 -11.87 -7.71
N LEU A 140 3.96 -12.77 -7.91
CA LEU A 140 4.33 -13.83 -6.98
C LEU A 140 5.58 -13.44 -6.20
N ASP A 141 5.55 -13.75 -4.91
CA ASP A 141 6.61 -13.50 -3.94
C ASP A 141 6.92 -14.78 -3.12
#